data_AF-A0A923X0H8-F1
#
_entry.id   AF-A0A923X0H8-F1
#
_cell.length_a   1.000
_cell.length_b   1.000
_cell.length_c   1.000
_cell.angle_alpha   90.00
_cell.angle_beta   90.00
_cell.angle_gamma   90.00
#
_symmetry.space_group_name_H-M   'P 1'
#
loop_
_entity.id
_entity.type
_entity.pdbx_description
1 polymer ?
#
loop_
_entity_poly.entity_id
_entity_poly.type
_entity_poly.pdbx_seq_one_letter_code
_entity_poly.pdbx_strand_id
1 'polypeptide(L)'
;LHNLFGDTDAVHISIHESGYTVDHYVPGDTVTEVLTYVQYGRAEMVDSVRQFTEESIAAGNITKQEAKSLIKHYEEGLSGYTYLEEME
;
A
#
# COMPACT_ATOMS: atom_id res chain seq x y z
N LEU A 1 -16.71 2.00 -0.79
CA LEU A 1 -15.66 1.07 -0.35
C LEU A 1 -16.30 -0.17 0.28
N HIS A 2 -16.42 -1.28 -0.48
CA HIS A 2 -17.06 -2.50 0.05
C HIS A 2 -16.12 -3.34 0.91
N ASN A 3 -14.84 -3.42 0.53
CA ASN A 3 -13.77 -4.12 1.26
C ASN A 3 -12.47 -3.30 1.24
N LEU A 4 -12.60 -1.97 1.37
CA LEU A 4 -11.48 -1.04 1.24
C LEU A 4 -10.73 -1.11 -0.12
N PHE A 5 -11.32 -1.74 -1.14
CA PHE A 5 -10.93 -1.52 -2.53
C PHE A 5 -11.35 -0.11 -2.92
N GLY A 6 -10.36 0.73 -3.18
CA GLY A 6 -10.50 2.11 -3.58
C GLY A 6 -10.72 2.27 -5.08
N ASP A 7 -10.56 3.50 -5.55
CA ASP A 7 -10.71 3.80 -6.97
C ASP A 7 -9.65 3.09 -7.80
N THR A 8 -10.03 2.69 -9.02
CA THR A 8 -9.10 2.06 -9.95
C THR A 8 -8.30 3.08 -10.74
N ASP A 9 -7.14 2.67 -11.24
CA ASP A 9 -6.43 3.42 -12.28
C ASP A 9 -7.37 3.82 -13.44
N ALA A 10 -7.30 5.08 -13.84
CA ALA A 10 -8.06 5.60 -14.96
C ALA A 10 -7.13 6.29 -15.97
N VAL A 11 -7.30 5.97 -17.26
CA VAL A 11 -6.48 6.49 -18.34
C VAL A 11 -7.37 7.12 -19.41
N HIS A 12 -7.04 8.35 -19.82
CA HIS A 12 -7.67 9.02 -20.94
C HIS A 12 -6.83 8.83 -22.21
N ILE A 13 -7.44 8.22 -23.23
CA ILE A 13 -6.80 7.94 -24.52
C ILE A 13 -7.45 8.76 -25.62
N SER A 14 -6.65 9.49 -26.39
CA SER A 14 -7.06 10.08 -27.67
C SER A 14 -6.60 9.20 -28.84
N ILE A 15 -7.43 9.12 -29.88
CA ILE A 15 -7.16 8.33 -31.08
C ILE A 15 -7.05 9.26 -32.30
N HIS A 16 -6.04 9.01 -33.14
CA HIS A 16 -5.74 9.76 -34.34
C HIS A 16 -5.42 8.80 -35.50
N GLU A 17 -5.29 9.32 -36.73
CA GLU A 17 -5.02 8.50 -37.93
C GLU A 17 -3.74 7.65 -37.82
N SER A 18 -2.73 8.12 -37.08
CA SER A 18 -1.44 7.46 -36.91
C SER A 18 -1.33 6.58 -35.66
N GLY A 19 -2.35 6.51 -34.80
CA GLY A 19 -2.31 5.74 -33.55
C GLY A 19 -3.11 6.36 -32.41
N TYR A 20 -2.56 6.30 -31.20
CA TYR A 20 -3.20 6.83 -29.99
C TYR A 20 -2.19 7.57 -29.11
N THR A 21 -2.70 8.46 -28.24
CA THR A 21 -1.94 9.12 -27.17
C THR A 21 -2.59 8.87 -25.83
N VAL A 22 -1.77 8.76 -24.78
CA VAL A 22 -2.22 8.79 -23.38
C VAL A 22 -2.19 10.23 -22.92
N ASP A 23 -3.36 10.85 -22.79
CA ASP A 23 -3.47 12.27 -22.48
C ASP A 23 -3.45 12.54 -20.98
N HIS A 24 -4.04 11.62 -20.21
CA HIS A 24 -4.11 11.75 -18.77
C HIS A 24 -4.11 10.37 -18.09
N TYR A 25 -3.44 10.29 -16.95
CA TYR A 25 -3.44 9.13 -16.07
C TYR A 25 -3.80 9.62 -14.67
N VAL A 26 -4.83 8.99 -14.09
CA VAL A 26 -5.22 9.15 -12.70
C VAL A 26 -4.87 7.84 -12.01
N PRO A 27 -3.91 7.85 -11.06
CA PRO A 27 -3.60 6.67 -10.29
C PRO A 27 -4.79 6.29 -9.41
N GLY A 28 -5.04 5.00 -9.26
CA GLY A 28 -6.01 4.51 -8.30
C GLY A 28 -5.49 4.63 -6.86
N ASP A 29 -6.36 4.34 -5.90
CA ASP A 29 -6.05 4.57 -4.49
C ASP A 29 -5.06 3.55 -3.92
N THR A 30 -4.16 4.04 -3.08
CA THR A 30 -3.31 3.24 -2.20
C THR A 30 -4.08 2.78 -0.95
N VAL A 31 -3.54 1.75 -0.28
CA VAL A 31 -4.06 1.29 1.02
C VAL A 31 -4.07 2.43 2.06
N THR A 32 -3.04 3.28 2.08
CA THR A 32 -2.97 4.44 2.97
C THR A 32 -4.11 5.43 2.73
N GLU A 33 -4.41 5.76 1.47
CA GLU A 33 -5.49 6.69 1.12
C GLU A 33 -6.84 6.14 1.58
N VAL A 34 -7.08 4.85 1.33
CA VAL A 34 -8.34 4.24 1.74
C VAL A 34 -8.49 4.16 3.27
N LEU A 35 -7.43 3.82 3.98
CA LEU A 35 -7.44 3.74 5.44
C LEU A 35 -7.62 5.12 6.10
N THR A 36 -7.19 6.19 5.43
CA THR A 36 -7.40 7.56 5.91
C THR A 36 -8.91 7.89 6.00
N TYR A 37 -9.76 7.37 5.10
CA TYR A 37 -11.22 7.57 5.16
C TYR A 37 -11.84 6.98 6.43
N VAL A 38 -11.26 5.92 6.98
CA VAL A 38 -11.70 5.28 8.23
C VAL A 38 -10.88 5.73 9.43
N GLN A 39 -10.20 6.88 9.31
CA GLN A 39 -9.46 7.57 10.38
C GLN A 39 -8.25 6.81 10.91
N TYR A 40 -7.61 5.99 10.07
CA TYR A 40 -6.33 5.36 10.39
C TYR A 40 -5.18 6.16 9.79
N GLY A 41 -4.23 6.55 10.64
CA GLY A 41 -3.00 7.24 10.23
C GLY A 41 -1.87 6.26 9.93
N ARG A 42 -1.24 6.40 8.75
CA ARG A 42 -0.07 5.59 8.35
C ARG A 42 1.03 5.58 9.42
N ALA A 43 1.38 6.75 9.97
CA ALA A 43 2.44 6.87 10.97
C ALA A 43 2.10 6.07 12.24
N GLU A 44 0.88 6.23 12.76
CA GLU A 44 0.41 5.53 13.96
C GLU A 44 0.40 4.02 13.77
N MET A 45 -0.01 3.56 12.58
CA MET A 45 -0.02 2.14 12.23
C MET A 45 1.39 1.56 12.16
N VAL A 46 2.32 2.26 11.49
CA VAL A 46 3.73 1.83 11.40
C VAL A 46 4.39 1.82 12.77
N ASP A 47 4.16 2.84 13.60
CA ASP A 47 4.71 2.92 14.95
C ASP A 47 4.18 1.79 15.84
N SER A 48 2.90 1.43 15.70
CA SER A 48 2.30 0.29 16.42
C SER A 48 2.98 -1.04 16.06
N VAL A 49 3.26 -1.27 14.77
CA VAL A 49 3.98 -2.47 14.32
C VAL A 49 5.43 -2.46 14.81
N ARG A 50 6.10 -1.30 14.79
CA ARG A 50 7.46 -1.14 15.32
C ARG A 50 7.53 -1.52 16.80
N GLN A 51 6.65 -0.98 17.63
CA GLN A 51 6.59 -1.31 19.04
C GLN A 51 6.38 -2.82 19.27
N PHE A 52 5.42 -3.43 18.56
CA PHE A 52 5.17 -4.87 18.66
C PHE A 52 6.39 -5.71 18.25
N THR A 53 7.13 -5.29 17.22
CA THR A 53 8.37 -5.99 16.83
C THR A 53 9.48 -5.87 17.85
N GLU A 54 9.62 -4.73 18.52
CA GLU A 54 10.61 -4.54 19.59
C GLU A 54 10.34 -5.47 20.78
N GLU A 55 9.07 -5.56 21.20
CA GLU A 55 8.62 -6.48 22.24
C GLU A 55 8.88 -7.95 21.84
N SER A 56 8.60 -8.30 20.59
CA SER A 56 8.81 -9.65 20.05
C SER A 56 10.30 -10.03 19.96
N ILE A 57 11.18 -9.07 19.66
CA ILE A 57 12.64 -9.26 19.72
C ILE A 57 13.07 -9.51 21.16
N ALA A 58 12.59 -8.72 22.11
CA ALA A 58 12.93 -8.85 23.53
C ALA A 58 12.47 -10.21 24.11
N ALA A 59 11.33 -10.72 23.64
CA ALA A 59 10.82 -12.03 23.99
C ALA A 59 11.55 -13.20 23.29
N GLY A 60 12.40 -12.92 22.31
CA GLY A 60 13.12 -13.95 21.53
C GLY A 60 12.26 -14.67 20.49
N ASN A 61 11.09 -14.13 20.13
CA ASN A 61 10.17 -14.72 19.16
C ASN A 61 10.61 -14.50 17.72
N ILE A 62 11.27 -13.36 17.45
CA ILE A 62 11.80 -12.99 16.13
C ILE A 62 13.18 -12.36 16.27
N THR A 63 13.98 -12.47 15.22
CA THR A 63 15.26 -11.79 15.08
C THR A 63 15.09 -10.34 14.64
N LYS A 64 16.14 -9.52 14.84
CA LYS A 64 16.19 -8.14 14.31
C LYS A 64 16.04 -8.08 12.79
N GLN A 65 16.53 -9.09 12.08
CA GLN A 65 16.44 -9.14 10.62
C GLN A 65 15.02 -9.44 10.16
N GLU A 66 14.32 -10.37 10.82
CA GLU A 66 12.90 -10.65 10.57
C GLU A 66 12.03 -9.44 10.90
N ALA A 67 12.28 -8.76 12.02
CA ALA A 67 11.57 -7.52 12.37
C ALA A 67 11.75 -6.43 11.30
N LYS A 68 12.98 -6.22 10.82
CA LYS A 68 13.26 -5.26 9.74
C LYS A 68 12.51 -5.63 8.46
N SER A 69 12.49 -6.91 8.13
CA SER A 69 11.76 -7.43 6.96
C SER A 69 10.26 -7.20 7.12
N LEU A 70 9.69 -7.51 8.29
CA LEU A 70 8.28 -7.31 8.59
C LEU A 70 7.85 -5.84 8.48
N ILE A 71 8.60 -4.92 9.10
CA ILE A 71 8.31 -3.48 9.03
C ILE A 71 8.37 -3.00 7.57
N LYS A 72 9.39 -3.43 6.82
CA LYS A 72 9.52 -3.08 5.41
C LYS A 72 8.32 -3.54 4.59
N HIS A 73 7.93 -4.82 4.69
CA HIS A 73 6.77 -5.35 3.96
C HIS A 73 5.47 -4.65 4.37
N TYR A 74 5.33 -4.28 5.65
CA TYR A 74 4.16 -3.55 6.12
C TYR A 74 4.08 -2.13 5.53
N GLU A 75 5.20 -1.41 5.50
CA GLU A 75 5.30 -0.08 4.86
C GLU A 75 5.06 -0.14 3.35
N GLU A 76 5.55 -1.18 2.68
CA GLU A 76 5.29 -1.46 1.26
C GLU A 76 3.80 -1.73 1.02
N GLY A 77 3.17 -2.63 1.79
CA GLY A 77 1.74 -2.92 1.68
C GLY A 77 0.85 -1.70 1.91
N LEU A 78 1.22 -0.80 2.83
CA LEU A 78 0.51 0.47 3.05
C LEU A 78 0.65 1.44 1.86
N SER A 79 1.75 1.38 1.14
CA SER A 79 2.01 2.21 -0.04
C SER A 79 1.46 1.60 -1.32
N GLY A 80 1.12 0.31 -1.28
CA GLY A 80 0.63 -0.45 -2.40
C GLY A 80 -0.78 -0.04 -2.82
N TYR A 81 -1.12 -0.42 -4.04
CA TYR A 81 -2.45 -0.28 -4.60
C TYR A 81 -3.44 -1.16 -3.83
N THR A 82 -4.71 -0.76 -3.77
CA THR A 82 -5.70 -1.52 -2.98
C THR A 82 -6.06 -2.88 -3.59
N TYR A 83 -5.71 -3.14 -4.85
CA TYR A 83 -5.99 -4.39 -5.54
C TYR A 83 -4.84 -5.39 -5.41
N LEU A 84 -5.15 -6.65 -5.71
CA LEU A 84 -4.23 -7.77 -5.58
C LEU A 84 -3.16 -7.74 -6.69
N GLU A 85 -1.95 -8.12 -6.32
CA GLU A 85 -0.83 -8.35 -7.26
C GLU A 85 -0.79 -9.84 -7.65
N GLU A 86 -0.39 -10.13 -8.89
CA GLU A 86 -0.09 -11.50 -9.31
C GLU A 86 1.22 -11.95 -8.64
N MET A 87 1.28 -13.22 -8.22
CA MET A 87 2.53 -13.80 -7.73
C MET A 87 3.45 -14.05 -8.94
N GLU A 88 4.54 -13.28 -9.05
CA GLU A 88 5.64 -13.59 -9.97
C GLU A 88 6.36 -14.90 -9.60
#